data_AF-A0A923Q784-F1
#
_entry.id   AF-A0A923Q784-F1
#
_cell.length_a   1.000
_cell.length_b   1.000
_cell.length_c   1.000
_cell.angle_alpha   90.00
_cell.angle_beta   90.00
_cell.angle_gamma   90.00
#
_symmetry.space_group_name_H-M   'P 1'
#
loop_
_entity.id
_entity.type
_entity.pdbx_description
1 polymer ?
#
loop_
_entity_poly.entity_id
_entity_poly.type
_entity_poly.pdbx_seq_one_letter_code
_entity_poly.pdbx_strand_id
1 'polypeptide(L)'
;MTISDPPASQQVIRGRSRLLDRVQSLLDRAEAVFYLVVAMFLLVAGALIIGGTVGDLVRGLGEDPLLKVALNLVEESLLLVIVGELLFTLRLVLTGGMLSGEPFLLIGLVATVRRVVVVTAEVESYPDGGRELTNFLLELALLAALTIAFAVALYLLRRAPGPDLRSDSAS
;
A
#
# COMPACT_ATOMS: atom_id res chain seq x y z
N MET A 1 29.60 37.63 -33.13
CA MET A 1 28.46 37.27 -32.24
C MET A 1 28.00 35.89 -32.69
N THR A 2 28.67 34.84 -32.21
CA THR A 2 28.47 33.47 -32.68
C THR A 2 27.37 32.84 -31.82
N ILE A 3 26.22 32.59 -32.43
CA ILE A 3 25.16 31.74 -31.87
C ILE A 3 25.71 30.31 -31.95
N SER A 4 26.24 29.82 -30.83
CA SER A 4 26.62 28.42 -30.70
C SER A 4 25.34 27.61 -30.49
N ASP A 5 24.88 26.93 -31.54
CA ASP A 5 23.78 25.97 -31.43
C ASP A 5 24.15 24.88 -30.39
N PRO A 6 23.26 24.55 -29.44
CA PRO A 6 23.53 23.51 -28.47
C PRO A 6 23.60 22.13 -29.14
N PRO A 7 24.56 21.28 -28.78
CA PRO A 7 24.73 19.96 -29.39
C PRO A 7 23.49 19.09 -29.19
N ALA A 8 23.12 18.31 -30.21
CA ALA A 8 21.91 17.48 -30.26
C ALA A 8 21.74 16.53 -29.05
N SER A 9 22.83 16.11 -28.42
CA SER A 9 22.82 15.27 -27.21
C SER A 9 22.20 15.97 -25.98
N GLN A 10 22.31 17.29 -25.87
CA GLN A 10 21.67 18.05 -24.78
C GLN A 10 20.17 18.25 -25.01
N GLN A 11 19.70 18.27 -26.25
CA GLN A 11 18.28 18.42 -26.57
C GLN A 11 17.48 17.14 -26.26
N VAL A 12 18.04 15.96 -26.56
CA VAL A 12 17.39 14.66 -26.29
C VAL A 12 17.25 14.40 -24.78
N ILE A 13 18.26 14.76 -23.98
CA ILE A 13 18.21 14.59 -22.51
C ILE A 13 17.19 15.57 -21.88
N ARG A 14 17.09 16.81 -22.36
CA ARG A 14 16.08 17.79 -21.91
C ARG A 14 14.65 17.42 -22.27
N GLY A 15 14.43 16.79 -23.44
CA GLY A 15 13.11 16.35 -23.87
C GLY A 15 12.58 15.21 -22.97
N ARG A 16 13.46 14.28 -22.60
CA ARG A 16 13.11 13.14 -21.74
C ARG A 16 12.80 13.58 -20.30
N SER A 17 13.54 14.54 -19.73
CA SER A 17 13.27 15.02 -18.37
C SER A 17 11.91 15.72 -18.26
N ARG A 18 11.55 16.58 -19.23
CA ARG A 18 10.25 17.27 -19.22
C ARG A 18 9.05 16.34 -19.34
N LEU A 19 9.21 15.20 -20.04
CA LEU A 19 8.16 14.19 -20.14
C LEU A 19 8.01 13.40 -18.84
N LEU A 20 9.12 13.02 -18.20
CA LEU A 20 9.11 12.35 -16.90
C LEU A 20 8.49 13.26 -15.82
N ASP A 21 8.86 14.54 -15.77
CA ASP A 21 8.31 15.51 -14.82
C ASP A 21 6.80 15.69 -14.99
N ARG A 22 6.30 15.71 -16.24
CA ARG A 22 4.85 15.77 -16.51
C ARG A 22 4.14 14.50 -16.09
N VAL A 23 4.65 13.32 -16.47
CA VAL A 23 4.05 12.03 -16.12
C VAL A 23 3.99 11.86 -14.60
N GLN A 24 5.05 12.24 -13.89
CA GLN A 24 5.08 12.24 -12.42
C GLN A 24 4.03 13.18 -11.83
N SER A 25 3.95 14.44 -12.31
CA SER A 25 2.95 15.39 -11.79
C SER A 25 1.50 14.95 -12.00
N LEU A 26 1.23 14.23 -13.10
CA LEU A 26 -0.09 13.67 -13.38
C LEU A 26 -0.37 12.45 -12.51
N LEU A 27 0.62 11.59 -12.32
CA LEU A 27 0.50 10.40 -11.48
C LEU A 27 0.27 10.76 -10.01
N ASP A 28 1.02 11.73 -9.46
CA ASP A 28 0.84 12.23 -8.09
C ASP A 28 -0.58 12.75 -7.87
N ARG A 29 -1.11 13.49 -8.86
CA ARG A 29 -2.46 14.06 -8.78
C ARG A 29 -3.53 12.98 -8.90
N ALA A 30 -3.34 12.02 -9.80
CA ALA A 30 -4.25 10.89 -9.95
C ALA A 30 -4.28 10.00 -8.71
N GLU A 31 -3.12 9.69 -8.12
CA GLU A 31 -3.00 8.93 -6.88
C GLU A 31 -3.67 9.64 -5.71
N ALA A 32 -3.46 10.94 -5.55
CA ALA A 32 -4.13 11.72 -4.50
C ALA A 32 -5.66 11.73 -4.66
N VAL A 33 -6.16 11.91 -5.88
CA VAL A 33 -7.61 11.84 -6.16
C VAL A 33 -8.14 10.43 -5.91
N PHE A 34 -7.40 9.41 -6.32
CA PHE A 34 -7.77 8.02 -6.08
C PHE A 34 -7.92 7.73 -4.58
N TYR A 35 -6.91 8.07 -3.78
CA TYR A 35 -6.98 7.88 -2.33
C TYR A 35 -8.08 8.71 -1.67
N LEU A 36 -8.35 9.92 -2.14
CA LEU A 36 -9.46 10.73 -1.65
C LEU A 36 -10.81 10.04 -1.87
N VAL A 37 -11.03 9.49 -3.08
CA VAL A 37 -12.26 8.77 -3.42
C VAL A 37 -12.42 7.52 -2.56
N VAL A 38 -11.34 6.74 -2.40
CA VAL A 38 -11.35 5.53 -1.58
C VAL A 38 -11.62 5.87 -0.11
N ALA A 39 -10.99 6.92 0.42
CA ALA A 39 -11.23 7.39 1.78
C ALA A 39 -12.70 7.82 1.97
N MET A 40 -13.28 8.50 0.98
CA MET A 40 -14.69 8.87 1.00
C MET A 40 -15.61 7.64 1.04
N PHE A 41 -15.35 6.62 0.22
CA PHE A 41 -16.15 5.38 0.24
C PHE A 41 -16.05 4.65 1.57
N LEU A 42 -14.86 4.55 2.16
CA LEU A 42 -14.69 3.95 3.48
C LEU A 42 -15.39 4.75 4.59
N LEU A 43 -15.39 6.09 4.51
CA LEU A 43 -16.13 6.93 5.46
C LEU A 43 -17.63 6.71 5.36
N VAL A 44 -18.18 6.66 4.14
CA VAL A 44 -19.61 6.39 3.92
C VAL A 44 -19.97 4.98 4.39
N ALA A 45 -19.17 3.97 4.03
CA ALA A 45 -19.40 2.60 4.45
C ALA A 45 -19.36 2.47 5.99
N GLY A 46 -18.38 3.09 6.65
CA GLY A 46 -18.29 3.13 8.11
C GLY A 46 -19.49 3.81 8.76
N ALA A 47 -19.96 4.94 8.22
CA ALA A 47 -21.15 5.62 8.71
C ALA A 47 -22.42 4.74 8.57
N LEU A 48 -22.56 4.02 7.46
CA LEU A 48 -23.68 3.09 7.23
C LEU A 48 -23.61 1.88 8.17
N ILE A 49 -22.43 1.30 8.42
CA ILE A 49 -22.25 0.21 9.38
C ILE A 49 -22.67 0.68 10.77
N ILE A 50 -22.18 1.84 11.23
CA ILE A 50 -22.53 2.38 12.55
C ILE A 50 -24.06 2.60 12.64
N GLY A 51 -24.66 3.21 11.62
CA GLY A 51 -26.10 3.45 11.58
C GLY A 51 -26.92 2.16 11.61
N GLY A 52 -26.52 1.17 10.81
CA GLY A 52 -27.16 -0.15 10.76
C GLY A 52 -27.03 -0.91 12.08
N THR A 53 -25.82 -1.00 12.64
CA THR A 53 -25.59 -1.70 13.91
C THR A 53 -26.37 -1.07 15.07
N VAL A 54 -26.43 0.27 15.15
CA VAL A 54 -27.25 0.96 16.17
C VAL A 54 -28.75 0.71 15.92
N GLY A 55 -29.19 0.73 14.67
CA GLY A 55 -30.56 0.44 14.27
C GLY A 55 -31.00 -0.98 14.67
N ASP A 56 -30.19 -1.99 14.34
CA ASP A 56 -30.42 -3.39 14.67
C ASP A 56 -30.49 -3.64 16.17
N LEU A 57 -29.60 -2.98 16.93
CA LEU A 57 -29.57 -3.08 18.39
C LEU A 57 -30.82 -2.50 19.04
N VAL A 58 -31.38 -1.42 18.50
CA VAL A 58 -32.57 -0.75 19.04
C VAL A 58 -33.87 -1.43 18.61
N ARG A 59 -33.93 -1.96 17.38
CA ARG A 59 -35.18 -2.51 16.79
C ARG A 59 -35.40 -3.99 17.04
N GLY A 60 -34.38 -4.71 17.51
CA GLY A 60 -34.50 -6.12 17.85
C GLY A 60 -34.55 -7.02 16.61
N LEU A 61 -33.34 -7.35 16.11
CA LEU A 61 -32.99 -8.47 15.23
C LEU A 61 -33.83 -8.62 13.94
N GLY A 62 -33.42 -7.85 12.92
CA GLY A 62 -33.59 -8.20 11.51
C GLY A 62 -32.26 -7.97 10.77
N GLU A 63 -32.02 -8.64 9.65
CA GLU A 63 -30.88 -8.27 8.79
C GLU A 63 -31.16 -6.91 8.14
N ASP A 64 -30.48 -5.84 8.57
CA ASP A 64 -30.66 -4.52 7.94
C ASP A 64 -30.04 -4.52 6.53
N PRO A 65 -30.82 -4.25 5.46
CA PRO A 65 -30.29 -4.17 4.09
C PRO A 65 -29.15 -3.13 3.96
N LEU A 66 -29.16 -2.11 4.82
CA LEU A 66 -28.13 -1.09 4.90
C LEU A 66 -26.78 -1.66 5.34
N LEU A 67 -26.76 -2.62 6.27
CA LEU A 67 -25.53 -3.27 6.73
C LEU A 67 -24.91 -4.09 5.60
N LYS A 68 -25.72 -4.85 4.85
CA LYS A 68 -25.25 -5.62 3.69
C LYS A 68 -24.61 -4.72 2.63
N VAL A 69 -25.26 -3.61 2.28
CA VAL A 69 -24.70 -2.64 1.32
C VAL A 69 -23.39 -2.05 1.83
N ALA A 70 -23.31 -1.73 3.12
CA ALA A 70 -22.13 -1.14 3.71
C ALA A 70 -20.94 -2.12 3.75
N LEU A 71 -21.17 -3.38 4.09
CA LEU A 71 -20.15 -4.44 4.06
C LEU A 71 -19.62 -4.64 2.63
N ASN A 72 -20.51 -4.67 1.63
CA ASN A 72 -20.12 -4.78 0.22
C ASN A 72 -19.27 -3.58 -0.24
N LEU A 73 -19.61 -2.36 0.20
CA LEU A 73 -18.80 -1.17 -0.06
C LEU A 73 -17.41 -1.25 0.58
N VAL A 74 -17.28 -1.80 1.79
CA VAL A 74 -15.98 -2.01 2.43
C VAL A 74 -15.14 -2.99 1.62
N GLU A 75 -15.73 -4.10 1.16
CA GLU A 75 -15.04 -5.13 0.35
C GLU A 75 -14.51 -4.54 -0.96
N GLU A 76 -15.36 -3.85 -1.73
CA GLU A 76 -14.95 -3.18 -2.97
C GLU A 76 -13.89 -2.08 -2.71
N SER A 77 -14.05 -1.32 -1.64
CA SER A 77 -13.08 -0.29 -1.24
C SER A 77 -11.74 -0.90 -0.80
N LEU A 78 -11.77 -2.08 -0.18
CA LEU A 78 -10.56 -2.83 0.15
C LEU A 78 -9.80 -3.21 -1.12
N LEU A 79 -10.48 -3.64 -2.17
CA LEU A 79 -9.86 -3.89 -3.47
C LEU A 79 -9.23 -2.59 -4.01
N LEU A 80 -9.94 -1.47 -3.93
CA LEU A 80 -9.40 -0.18 -4.37
C LEU A 80 -8.16 0.24 -3.58
N VAL A 81 -8.12 0.05 -2.26
CA VAL A 81 -6.91 0.33 -1.48
C VAL A 81 -5.74 -0.55 -1.93
N ILE A 82 -5.94 -1.82 -2.33
CA ILE A 82 -4.87 -2.65 -2.93
C ILE A 82 -4.35 -2.00 -4.20
N VAL A 83 -5.25 -1.59 -5.09
CA VAL A 83 -4.87 -0.89 -6.34
C VAL A 83 -4.10 0.39 -6.02
N GLY A 84 -4.54 1.14 -5.00
CA GLY A 84 -3.85 2.33 -4.54
C GLY A 84 -2.45 2.03 -4.02
N GLU A 85 -2.27 0.96 -3.24
CA GLU A 85 -0.96 0.54 -2.72
C GLU A 85 -0.01 0.12 -3.86
N LEU A 86 -0.54 -0.55 -4.89
CA LEU A 86 0.21 -0.85 -6.11
C LEU A 86 0.62 0.42 -6.87
N LEU A 87 -0.26 1.42 -6.97
CA LEU A 87 0.06 2.72 -7.59
C LEU A 87 1.17 3.45 -6.84
N PHE A 88 1.12 3.48 -5.51
CA PHE A 88 2.17 4.07 -4.68
C PHE A 88 3.52 3.37 -4.89
N THR A 89 3.51 2.03 -4.90
CA THR A 89 4.72 1.23 -5.15
C THR A 89 5.26 1.50 -6.55
N LEU A 90 4.39 1.54 -7.56
CA LEU A 90 4.75 1.86 -8.93
C LEU A 90 5.38 3.26 -9.04
N ARG A 91 4.78 4.26 -8.39
CA ARG A 91 5.33 5.62 -8.32
C ARG A 91 6.71 5.62 -7.69
N LEU A 92 6.89 4.91 -6.57
CA LEU A 92 8.18 4.84 -5.88
C LEU A 92 9.27 4.26 -6.81
N VAL A 93 8.94 3.21 -7.56
CA VAL A 93 9.84 2.61 -8.56
C VAL A 93 10.14 3.58 -9.71
N LEU A 94 9.11 4.25 -10.24
CA LEU A 94 9.24 5.19 -11.37
C LEU A 94 10.00 6.47 -11.02
N THR A 95 10.02 6.87 -9.75
CA THR A 95 10.72 8.09 -9.27
C THR A 95 12.25 7.87 -9.18
N GLY A 96 12.75 6.70 -9.59
CA GLY A 96 14.19 6.43 -9.60
C GLY A 96 14.75 6.20 -8.20
N GLY A 97 13.90 5.88 -7.23
CA GLY A 97 14.35 5.29 -5.99
C GLY A 97 15.06 3.99 -6.33
N MET A 98 16.40 4.01 -6.39
CA MET A 98 17.14 2.80 -6.04
C MET A 98 16.49 2.34 -4.75
N LEU A 99 15.86 1.16 -4.73
CA LEU A 99 15.18 0.66 -3.54
C LEU A 99 16.24 0.58 -2.44
N SER A 100 16.41 1.67 -1.69
CA SER A 100 16.96 1.60 -0.35
C SER A 100 16.11 0.53 0.30
N GLY A 101 16.75 -0.52 0.85
CA GLY A 101 15.98 -1.67 1.32
C GLY A 101 14.89 -1.27 2.31
N GLU A 102 15.02 -0.09 2.93
CA GLU A 102 14.13 0.43 3.96
C GLU A 102 12.73 0.76 3.43
N PRO A 103 12.51 1.66 2.44
CA PRO A 103 11.19 1.89 1.87
C PRO A 103 10.55 0.66 1.24
N PHE A 104 11.34 -0.24 0.62
CA PHE A 104 10.79 -1.49 0.07
C PHE A 104 10.25 -2.41 1.16
N LEU A 105 11.04 -2.62 2.22
CA LEU A 105 10.64 -3.45 3.36
C LEU A 105 9.45 -2.82 4.13
N LEU A 106 9.37 -1.49 4.23
CA LEU A 106 8.22 -0.81 4.82
C LEU A 106 6.94 -1.06 4.01
N ILE A 107 7.01 -1.01 2.68
CA ILE A 107 5.87 -1.35 1.82
C ILE A 107 5.47 -2.81 2.00
N GLY A 108 6.44 -3.73 1.98
CA GLY A 108 6.18 -5.16 2.20
C GLY A 108 5.52 -5.44 3.56
N LEU A 109 5.94 -4.71 4.60
CA LEU A 109 5.36 -4.81 5.94
C LEU A 109 3.90 -4.33 5.96
N VAL A 110 3.61 -3.15 5.38
CA VAL A 110 2.24 -2.61 5.31
C VAL A 110 1.33 -3.56 4.53
N ALA A 111 1.78 -4.07 3.38
CA ALA A 111 1.03 -5.04 2.57
C ALA A 111 0.75 -6.34 3.34
N THR A 112 1.71 -6.82 4.15
CA THR A 112 1.52 -8.03 4.97
C THR A 112 0.51 -7.79 6.08
N VAL A 113 0.62 -6.67 6.82
CA VAL A 113 -0.33 -6.30 7.88
C VAL A 113 -1.74 -6.15 7.30
N ARG A 114 -1.86 -5.55 6.12
CA ARG A 114 -3.13 -5.45 5.39
C ARG A 114 -3.75 -6.82 5.13
N ARG A 115 -2.97 -7.78 4.61
CA ARG A 115 -3.48 -9.14 4.34
C ARG A 115 -3.92 -9.85 5.62
N VAL A 116 -3.23 -9.65 6.75
CA VAL A 116 -3.66 -10.20 8.05
C VAL A 116 -5.07 -9.72 8.42
N VAL A 117 -5.35 -8.43 8.28
CA VAL A 117 -6.69 -7.86 8.57
C VAL A 117 -7.75 -8.45 7.64
N VAL A 118 -7.46 -8.59 6.34
CA VAL A 118 -8.40 -9.18 5.37
C VAL A 118 -8.70 -10.65 5.71
N VAL A 119 -7.65 -11.46 5.90
CA VAL A 119 -7.79 -12.89 6.19
C VAL A 119 -8.57 -13.10 7.49
N THR A 120 -8.30 -12.30 8.52
CA THR A 120 -9.02 -12.41 9.80
C THR A 120 -10.49 -11.96 9.72
N ALA A 121 -10.83 -11.03 8.83
CA ALA A 121 -12.21 -10.64 8.58
C ALA A 121 -12.99 -11.72 7.80
N GLU A 122 -12.31 -12.51 6.96
CA GLU A 122 -12.92 -13.62 6.21
C GLU A 122 -13.22 -14.86 7.08
N VAL A 123 -12.86 -14.86 8.37
CA VAL A 123 -12.94 -16.06 9.23
C VAL A 123 -14.36 -16.61 9.38
N GLU A 124 -15.38 -15.74 9.39
CA GLU A 124 -16.80 -16.15 9.49
C GLU A 124 -17.28 -16.92 8.24
N SER A 125 -16.57 -16.81 7.11
CA SER A 125 -16.93 -17.47 5.86
C SER A 125 -16.41 -18.91 5.76
N TYR A 126 -15.57 -19.38 6.68
CA TYR A 126 -15.04 -20.74 6.65
C TYR A 126 -16.01 -21.73 7.30
N PRO A 127 -16.60 -22.69 6.55
CA PRO A 127 -17.49 -23.71 7.11
C PRO A 127 -16.73 -24.60 8.11
N ASP A 128 -17.43 -25.06 9.15
CA ASP A 128 -16.91 -25.95 10.21
C ASP A 128 -16.25 -27.22 9.63
N GLY A 129 -14.95 -27.15 9.35
CA GLY A 129 -14.20 -28.23 8.71
C GLY A 129 -12.71 -28.14 9.02
N GLY A 130 -12.16 -29.22 9.58
CA GLY A 130 -10.78 -29.23 10.07
C GLY A 130 -9.69 -28.91 9.02
N ARG A 131 -9.93 -29.19 7.73
CA ARG A 131 -8.97 -28.87 6.65
C ARG A 131 -8.94 -27.38 6.31
N GLU A 132 -10.11 -26.75 6.22
CA GLU A 132 -10.23 -25.31 5.95
C GLU A 132 -9.70 -24.47 7.11
N LEU A 133 -10.03 -24.85 8.35
CA LEU A 133 -9.46 -24.23 9.54
C LEU A 133 -7.93 -24.37 9.59
N THR A 134 -7.39 -25.55 9.22
CA THR A 134 -5.94 -25.75 9.16
C THR A 134 -5.28 -24.86 8.11
N ASN A 135 -5.91 -24.70 6.93
CA ASN A 135 -5.41 -23.80 5.89
C ASN A 135 -5.42 -22.34 6.33
N PHE A 136 -6.51 -21.88 6.96
CA PHE A 136 -6.61 -20.54 7.55
C PHE A 136 -5.52 -20.29 8.59
N LEU A 137 -5.34 -21.23 9.54
CA LEU A 137 -4.29 -21.12 10.57
C LEU A 137 -2.88 -21.13 9.95
N LEU A 138 -2.66 -21.90 8.89
CA LEU A 138 -1.38 -21.94 8.18
C LEU A 138 -1.13 -20.64 7.43
N GLU A 139 -2.12 -20.08 6.74
CA GLU A 139 -2.02 -18.78 6.08
C GLU A 139 -1.71 -17.68 7.12
N LEU A 140 -2.42 -17.66 8.24
CA LEU A 140 -2.18 -16.70 9.31
C LEU A 140 -0.79 -16.86 9.93
N ALA A 141 -0.32 -18.10 10.14
CA ALA A 141 1.03 -18.39 10.62
C ALA A 141 2.10 -17.94 9.63
N LEU A 142 1.89 -18.14 8.32
CA LEU A 142 2.81 -17.69 7.28
C LEU A 142 2.87 -16.16 7.23
N LEU A 143 1.74 -15.48 7.31
CA LEU A 143 1.67 -14.01 7.35
C LEU A 143 2.36 -13.45 8.61
N ALA A 144 2.16 -14.08 9.77
CA ALA A 144 2.85 -13.70 11.01
C ALA A 144 4.38 -13.89 10.89
N ALA A 145 4.82 -15.03 10.35
CA ALA A 145 6.23 -15.30 10.11
C ALA A 145 6.86 -14.29 9.12
N LEU A 146 6.14 -13.96 8.02
CA LEU A 146 6.58 -12.96 7.05
C LEU A 146 6.68 -11.57 7.66
N THR A 147 5.72 -11.18 8.51
CA THR A 147 5.74 -9.91 9.25
C THR A 147 6.99 -9.80 10.13
N ILE A 148 7.32 -10.87 10.88
CA ILE A 148 8.53 -10.92 11.70
C ILE A 148 9.78 -10.85 10.83
N ALA A 149 9.82 -11.57 9.71
CA ALA A 149 10.96 -11.54 8.78
C ALA A 149 11.21 -10.13 8.23
N PHE A 150 10.16 -9.40 7.82
CA PHE A 150 10.29 -8.01 7.39
C PHE A 150 10.74 -7.07 8.51
N ALA A 151 10.20 -7.22 9.72
CA ALA A 151 10.64 -6.44 10.88
C ALA A 151 12.13 -6.66 11.21
N VAL A 152 12.59 -7.92 11.16
CA VAL A 152 14.01 -8.26 11.37
C VAL A 152 14.88 -7.70 10.24
N ALA A 153 14.47 -7.84 8.99
CA ALA A 153 15.20 -7.28 7.85
C ALA A 153 15.34 -5.74 7.95
N LEU A 154 14.26 -5.05 8.35
CA LEU A 154 14.28 -3.60 8.62
C LEU A 154 15.25 -3.24 9.74
N TYR A 155 15.21 -4.00 10.84
CA TYR A 155 16.09 -3.79 11.97
C TYR A 155 17.58 -3.94 11.57
N LEU A 156 17.91 -4.98 10.82
CA LEU A 156 19.27 -5.23 10.35
C LEU A 156 19.74 -4.14 9.39
N LEU A 157 18.89 -3.73 8.45
CA LEU A 157 19.21 -2.70 7.48
C LEU A 157 19.49 -1.34 8.15
N ARG A 158 18.70 -0.98 9.17
CA ARG A 158 18.91 0.25 9.96
C ARG A 158 20.20 0.23 10.78
N ARG A 159 20.75 -0.96 11.05
CA ARG A 159 21.96 -1.13 11.87
C ARG A 159 23.24 -1.17 11.03
N ALA A 160 23.16 -1.24 9.71
CA ALA A 160 24.34 -1.27 8.84
C ALA A 160 25.13 0.06 8.93
N PRO A 161 26.41 0.06 9.35
CA PRO A 161 27.25 1.26 9.36
C PRO A 161 27.46 1.77 7.93
N GLY A 162 27.32 3.09 7.73
CA GLY A 162 27.71 3.72 6.46
C GLY A 162 29.21 3.56 6.21
N PRO A 163 29.67 3.49 4.94
CA PRO A 163 31.09 3.31 4.63
C PRO A 163 31.90 4.51 5.12
N ASP A 164 32.73 4.29 6.14
CA ASP A 164 33.67 5.27 6.69
C ASP A 164 34.80 5.54 5.68
N LEU A 165 34.57 6.44 4.72
CA LEU A 165 35.57 6.92 3.75
C LEU A 165 36.56 7.95 4.36
N ARG A 166 36.95 7.78 5.63
CA ARG A 166 37.83 8.70 6.37
C ARG A 166 38.98 7.96 7.06
N SER A 167 39.91 7.40 6.30
CA SER A 167 41.21 6.98 6.85
C SER A 167 42.44 7.20 5.95
N ASP A 168 42.29 7.65 4.69
CA ASP A 168 43.42 7.66 3.74
C ASP A 168 44.00 9.05 3.38
N SER A 169 43.74 10.10 4.18
CA SER A 169 44.32 11.45 3.94
C SER A 169 45.41 11.87 4.93
N ALA A 170 45.91 10.95 5.76
CA ALA A 170 46.94 11.28 6.74
C ALA A 170 47.99 10.16 6.89
N SER A 171 48.88 10.03 5.90
CA SER A 171 50.26 9.54 6.09
C SER A 171 51.08 9.75 4.82
#